data_AF-A0A1Q7DIZ7-F1
#
_entry.id   AF-A0A1Q7DIZ7-F1
#
_cell.length_a   1.000
_cell.length_b   1.000
_cell.length_c   1.000
_cell.angle_alpha   90.00
_cell.angle_beta   90.00
_cell.angle_gamma   90.00
#
_symmetry.space_group_name_H-M   'P 1'
#
loop_
_entity.id
_entity.type
_entity.pdbx_description
1 polymer ?
#
loop_
_entity_poly.entity_id
_entity_poly.type
_entity_poly.pdbx_seq_one_letter_code
_entity_poly.pdbx_strand_id
1 'polypeptide(L)'
;MARTSPSRVSTGKVLRELRAAARRGDRAALTVALDLMRTLALSPRYWERYLGLLRNPLARLVDLLVIKQGERIAHQKGWKLPRPSPRKPPPKAKKGKKATRGRVTVTSSEQQPSLFDL
;
A
#
# COMPACT_ATOMS: atom_id res chain seq x y z
N MET A 1 -33.98 3.41 3.24
CA MET A 1 -33.26 4.21 2.24
C MET A 1 -31.77 3.95 2.35
N ALA A 2 -31.16 3.32 1.35
CA ALA A 2 -29.76 2.91 1.39
C ALA A 2 -28.84 4.13 1.23
N ARG A 3 -28.00 4.38 2.25
CA ARG A 3 -26.95 5.42 2.19
C ARG A 3 -25.90 4.99 1.15
N THR A 4 -26.04 5.48 -0.08
CA THR A 4 -24.95 5.44 -1.07
C THR A 4 -23.82 6.32 -0.54
N SER A 5 -22.94 5.73 0.27
CA SER A 5 -21.68 6.37 0.62
C SER A 5 -21.01 6.75 -0.69
N PRO A 6 -20.68 8.03 -0.93
CA PRO A 6 -19.99 8.42 -2.15
C PRO A 6 -18.64 7.72 -2.11
N SER A 7 -18.53 6.64 -2.88
CA SER A 7 -17.22 6.11 -3.19
C SER A 7 -16.49 7.22 -3.93
N ARG A 8 -15.48 7.80 -3.26
CA ARG A 8 -14.66 8.89 -3.84
C ARG A 8 -14.03 8.51 -5.18
N VAL A 9 -13.98 7.22 -5.51
CA VAL A 9 -13.45 6.68 -6.76
C VAL A 9 -14.56 5.93 -7.51
N SER A 10 -14.89 6.39 -8.72
CA SER A 10 -15.85 5.73 -9.62
C SER A 10 -15.12 4.93 -10.71
N THR A 11 -15.51 3.67 -10.88
CA THR A 11 -14.94 2.76 -11.89
C THR A 11 -15.04 3.33 -13.31
N GLY A 12 -16.17 3.99 -13.62
CA GLY A 12 -16.39 4.65 -14.91
C GLY A 12 -15.39 5.78 -15.19
N LYS A 13 -15.04 6.57 -14.16
CA LYS A 13 -14.02 7.62 -14.31
C LYS A 13 -12.66 7.01 -14.61
N VAL A 14 -12.25 5.96 -13.89
CA VAL A 14 -10.97 5.27 -14.14
C VAL A 14 -10.88 4.77 -15.58
N LEU A 15 -11.93 4.10 -16.08
CA LEU A 15 -11.95 3.60 -17.45
C LEU A 15 -11.93 4.72 -18.50
N ARG A 16 -12.60 5.85 -18.22
CA ARG A 16 -12.58 7.01 -19.12
C ARG A 16 -11.16 7.58 -19.24
N GLU A 17 -10.50 7.81 -18.11
CA GLU A 17 -9.12 8.33 -18.11
C GLU A 17 -8.15 7.34 -18.77
N LEU A 18 -8.28 6.03 -18.51
CA LEU A 18 -7.48 5.00 -19.17
C LEU A 18 -7.66 4.98 -20.70
N ARG A 19 -8.89 5.15 -21.19
CA ARG A 19 -9.15 5.23 -22.63
C ARG A 19 -8.61 6.51 -23.24
N ALA A 20 -8.71 7.64 -22.54
CA ALA A 20 -8.15 8.91 -22.99
C ALA A 20 -6.62 8.80 -23.11
N ALA A 21 -5.97 8.23 -22.09
CA ALA A 21 -4.54 7.93 -22.11
C ALA A 21 -4.15 6.99 -23.26
N ALA A 22 -4.89 5.89 -23.46
CA ALA A 22 -4.57 4.91 -24.49
C ALA A 22 -4.77 5.44 -25.92
N ARG A 23 -5.83 6.24 -26.16
CA ARG A 23 -6.16 6.74 -27.50
C ARG A 23 -5.37 7.99 -27.89
N ARG A 24 -5.14 8.89 -26.95
CA ARG A 24 -4.52 10.20 -27.21
C ARG A 24 -3.08 10.30 -26.71
N GLY A 25 -2.60 9.31 -25.97
CA GLY A 25 -1.30 9.39 -25.29
C GLY A 25 -1.29 10.39 -24.12
N ASP A 26 -2.46 10.74 -23.58
CA ASP A 26 -2.58 11.74 -22.51
C ASP A 26 -1.96 11.22 -21.20
N ARG A 27 -0.77 11.75 -20.88
CA ARG A 27 0.01 11.39 -19.69
C ARG A 27 -0.65 11.89 -18.40
N ALA A 28 -1.37 13.00 -18.44
CA ALA A 28 -2.07 13.51 -17.26
C ALA A 28 -3.24 12.60 -16.90
N ALA A 29 -4.04 12.22 -17.90
CA ALA A 29 -5.13 11.25 -17.72
C ALA A 29 -4.60 9.90 -17.20
N LEU A 30 -3.46 9.43 -17.72
CA LEU A 30 -2.83 8.19 -17.24
C LEU A 30 -2.44 8.30 -15.77
N THR A 31 -1.83 9.41 -15.36
CA THR A 31 -1.38 9.61 -13.97
C THR A 31 -2.58 9.62 -13.01
N VAL A 32 -3.66 10.31 -13.38
CA VAL A 32 -4.91 10.31 -12.60
C VAL A 32 -5.50 8.90 -12.51
N ALA A 33 -5.53 8.16 -13.62
CA ALA A 33 -6.02 6.78 -13.62
C ALA A 33 -5.21 5.88 -12.68
N LEU A 34 -3.87 6.00 -12.70
CA LEU A 34 -2.97 5.24 -11.84
C LEU A 34 -3.22 5.51 -10.36
N ASP A 35 -3.37 6.77 -9.96
CA ASP A 35 -3.59 7.11 -8.55
C ASP A 35 -4.95 6.61 -8.05
N LEU A 36 -5.98 6.67 -8.90
CA LEU A 36 -7.29 6.08 -8.60
C LEU A 36 -7.19 4.55 -8.49
N MET A 37 -6.48 3.89 -9.40
CA MET A 37 -6.27 2.44 -9.36
C MET A 37 -5.47 2.01 -8.12
N ARG A 38 -4.42 2.74 -7.74
CA ARG A 38 -3.66 2.50 -6.49
C ARG A 38 -4.54 2.67 -5.26
N THR A 39 -5.39 3.68 -5.25
CA THR A 39 -6.33 3.92 -4.14
C THR A 39 -7.31 2.74 -3.99
N LEU A 40 -7.77 2.17 -5.10
CA LEU A 40 -8.64 0.98 -5.10
C LEU A 40 -7.87 -0.29 -4.67
N ALA A 41 -6.63 -0.46 -5.13
CA ALA A 41 -5.81 -1.62 -4.85
C ALA A 41 -5.34 -1.71 -3.38
N LEU A 42 -4.98 -0.56 -2.79
CA LEU A 42 -4.40 -0.49 -1.44
C LEU A 42 -5.45 -0.37 -0.33
N SER A 43 -6.72 -0.16 -0.69
CA SER A 43 -7.80 0.01 0.28
C SER A 43 -8.64 -1.27 0.42
N PRO A 44 -8.69 -1.90 1.60
CA PRO A 44 -9.49 -3.09 1.84
C PRO A 44 -10.98 -2.89 1.56
N ARG A 45 -11.48 -1.65 1.67
CA ARG A 45 -12.90 -1.32 1.46
C ARG A 45 -13.30 -1.31 -0.02
N TYR A 46 -12.34 -1.21 -0.94
CA TYR A 46 -12.60 -1.05 -2.37
C TYR A 46 -12.05 -2.19 -3.24
N TRP A 47 -11.58 -3.27 -2.60
CA TRP A 47 -10.93 -4.40 -3.25
C TRP A 47 -11.84 -5.10 -4.28
N GLU A 48 -13.13 -5.31 -4.00
CA GLU A 48 -14.08 -5.90 -4.94
C GLU A 48 -14.24 -5.06 -6.22
N ARG A 49 -14.27 -3.74 -6.07
CA ARG A 49 -14.36 -2.82 -7.21
C ARG A 49 -13.07 -2.82 -8.03
N TYR A 50 -11.94 -2.99 -7.36
CA TYR A 50 -10.65 -3.18 -8.01
C TYR A 50 -10.64 -4.46 -8.85
N LEU A 51 -11.06 -5.59 -8.27
CA LEU A 51 -11.16 -6.86 -8.99
C LEU A 51 -12.13 -6.78 -10.17
N GLY A 52 -13.28 -6.11 -9.99
CA GLY A 52 -14.22 -5.84 -11.07
C GLY A 52 -13.60 -5.00 -12.19
N LEU A 53 -12.80 -3.99 -11.84
CA LEU A 53 -12.07 -3.15 -12.79
C LEU A 53 -11.03 -3.96 -13.58
N LEU A 54 -10.35 -4.92 -12.95
CA LEU A 54 -9.35 -5.79 -13.59
C LEU A 54 -9.93 -6.76 -14.64
N ARG A 55 -11.26 -6.93 -14.70
CA ARG A 55 -11.91 -7.64 -15.82
C ARG A 55 -11.73 -6.87 -17.14
N ASN A 56 -11.47 -5.57 -17.08
CA ASN A 56 -11.13 -4.79 -18.27
C ASN A 56 -9.64 -4.97 -18.64
N PRO A 57 -9.33 -5.33 -19.90
CA PRO A 57 -7.96 -5.62 -20.31
C PRO A 57 -7.01 -4.42 -20.18
N LEU A 58 -7.49 -3.20 -20.40
CA LEU A 58 -6.66 -2.00 -20.26
C LEU A 58 -6.24 -1.78 -18.80
N ALA A 59 -7.18 -1.91 -17.87
CA ALA A 59 -6.88 -1.83 -16.46
C ALA A 59 -5.93 -2.95 -16.02
N ARG A 60 -6.12 -4.17 -16.54
CA ARG A 60 -5.23 -5.30 -16.25
C ARG A 60 -3.80 -5.07 -16.75
N LEU A 61 -3.62 -4.53 -17.95
CA LEU A 61 -2.31 -4.20 -18.49
C LEU A 61 -1.60 -3.15 -17.62
N VAL A 62 -2.32 -2.10 -17.22
CA VAL A 62 -1.76 -1.04 -16.37
C VAL A 62 -1.41 -1.55 -14.97
N ASP A 63 -2.25 -2.39 -14.36
CA ASP A 63 -1.94 -3.05 -13.08
C ASP A 63 -0.67 -3.91 -13.17
N LEU A 64 -0.56 -4.74 -14.21
CA LEU A 64 0.61 -5.59 -14.39
C LEU A 64 1.88 -4.76 -14.60
N LEU A 65 1.86 -3.80 -15.51
CA LEU A 65 3.06 -3.07 -15.95
C LEU A 65 3.51 -1.99 -14.97
N VAL A 66 2.58 -1.26 -14.36
CA VAL A 66 2.93 -0.05 -13.60
C VAL A 66 2.81 -0.29 -12.09
N ILE A 67 1.76 -0.99 -11.66
CA ILE A 67 1.54 -1.22 -10.23
C ILE A 67 2.42 -2.40 -9.78
N LYS A 68 2.31 -3.55 -10.43
CA LYS A 68 3.03 -4.76 -10.02
C LYS A 68 4.48 -4.80 -10.49
N GLN A 69 4.76 -4.49 -11.76
CA GLN A 69 6.16 -4.46 -12.23
C GLN A 69 6.89 -3.17 -11.83
N GLY A 70 6.24 -2.00 -11.91
CA GLY A 70 6.88 -0.72 -11.55
C GLY A 70 7.37 -0.69 -10.10
N GLU A 71 6.57 -1.18 -9.15
CA GLU A 71 7.02 -1.28 -7.76
C GLU A 71 8.13 -2.31 -7.58
N ARG A 72 8.03 -3.49 -8.21
CA ARG A 72 9.09 -4.51 -8.16
C ARG A 72 10.41 -4.00 -8.71
N ILE A 73 10.41 -3.31 -9.85
CA ILE A 73 11.60 -2.73 -10.47
C ILE A 73 12.15 -1.60 -9.60
N ALA A 74 11.31 -0.75 -9.03
CA ALA A 74 11.74 0.30 -8.12
C ALA A 74 12.42 -0.28 -6.86
N HIS A 75 11.86 -1.34 -6.29
CA HIS A 75 12.46 -2.08 -5.18
C HIS A 75 13.79 -2.74 -5.56
N GLN A 76 13.87 -3.41 -6.72
CA GLN A 76 15.08 -4.06 -7.21
C GLN A 76 16.19 -3.07 -7.53
N LYS A 77 15.86 -1.91 -8.11
CA LYS A 77 16.82 -0.85 -8.48
C LYS A 77 17.16 0.10 -7.32
N GLY A 78 16.63 -0.14 -6.13
CA GLY A 78 16.84 0.72 -4.97
C GLY A 78 16.19 2.11 -5.07
N TRP A 79 15.30 2.33 -6.05
CA TRP A 79 14.54 3.56 -6.21
C TRP A 79 13.40 3.57 -5.18
N LYS A 80 13.74 3.95 -3.94
CA LYS A 80 12.76 4.10 -2.87
C LYS A 80 11.90 5.32 -3.16
N LEU A 81 10.70 5.12 -3.72
CA LEU A 81 9.64 6.12 -3.60
C LEU A 81 9.45 6.34 -2.09
N PRO A 82 9.45 7.59 -1.59
CA PRO A 82 9.26 7.84 -0.16
C PRO A 82 7.91 7.24 0.24
N ARG A 83 7.94 6.07 0.91
CA ARG A 83 6.76 5.50 1.53
C ARG A 83 6.24 6.58 2.48
N PRO A 84 4.96 6.98 2.40
CA PRO A 84 4.39 7.84 3.41
C PRO A 84 4.63 7.17 4.76
N SER A 85 5.35 7.87 5.64
CA SER A 85 5.75 7.38 6.94
C SER A 85 4.53 6.78 7.65
N PRO A 86 4.60 5.55 8.18
CA PRO A 86 3.50 5.00 8.96
C PRO A 86 3.16 6.01 10.05
N ARG A 87 1.90 6.48 10.07
CA ARG A 87 1.41 7.43 11.07
C ARG A 87 1.86 6.93 12.44
N LYS A 88 2.71 7.71 13.13
CA LYS A 88 3.15 7.43 14.50
C LYS A 88 1.91 7.08 15.32
N PRO A 89 1.92 5.97 16.09
CA PRO A 89 0.83 5.69 17.02
C PRO A 89 0.70 6.89 17.98
N PRO A 90 -0.54 7.25 18.38
CA PRO A 90 -0.75 8.39 19.28
C PRO A 90 0.05 8.18 20.58
N PRO A 91 0.63 9.25 21.15
CA PRO A 91 1.43 9.14 22.36
C PRO A 91 0.59 8.55 23.49
N LYS A 92 1.03 7.43 24.05
CA LYS A 92 0.48 6.88 25.29
C LYS A 92 0.58 7.97 26.37
N ALA A 93 -0.56 8.39 26.90
CA ALA A 93 -0.63 9.30 28.04
C ALA A 93 0.20 8.71 29.20
N LYS A 94 1.20 9.47 29.66
CA LYS A 94 2.00 9.14 30.84
C LYS A 94 1.11 9.19 32.07
N LYS A 95 0.67 8.02 32.55
CA LYS A 95 0.17 7.87 33.92
C LYS A 95 1.40 7.68 34.81
N GLY A 96 1.78 8.73 35.52
CA GLY A 96 2.92 8.69 36.45
C GLY A 96 2.69 7.71 37.60
N LYS A 97 3.78 7.12 38.08
CA LYS A 97 4.01 6.77 39.50
C LYS A 97 5.46 6.26 39.69
N LYS A 98 6.19 7.02 40.52
CA LYS A 98 7.33 6.76 41.42
C LYS A 98 8.43 5.72 41.08
N ALA A 99 9.65 6.16 41.40
CA ALA A 99 10.96 5.52 41.31
C ALA A 99 11.14 4.26 42.17
N THR A 100 12.11 3.40 41.80
CA THR A 100 13.16 2.81 42.67
C THR A 100 14.36 2.34 41.83
N ARG A 101 15.58 2.56 42.34
CA ARG A 101 16.90 2.15 41.82
C ARG A 101 17.12 0.64 41.82
N GLY A 102 17.95 0.13 40.90
CA GLY A 102 18.57 -1.20 40.96
C GLY A 102 19.75 -1.30 39.99
N ARG A 103 20.84 -1.95 40.43
CA ARG A 103 22.24 -1.76 40.01
C ARG A 103 22.78 -3.03 39.29
N VAL A 104 23.44 -2.84 38.14
CA VAL A 104 24.67 -3.51 37.59
C VAL A 104 24.73 -5.04 37.36
N THR A 105 25.00 -5.38 36.07
CA THR A 105 25.75 -6.51 35.39
C THR A 105 25.85 -7.93 35.99
N VAL A 106 25.66 -8.97 35.14
CA VAL A 106 26.68 -9.83 34.47
C VAL A 106 25.98 -11.07 33.84
N THR A 107 26.59 -11.55 32.75
CA THR A 107 26.35 -12.70 31.84
C THR A 107 25.89 -14.04 32.45
N SER A 108 25.10 -14.82 31.70
CA SER A 108 25.38 -16.24 31.34
C SER A 108 24.35 -16.83 30.37
N SER A 109 24.90 -17.48 29.34
CA SER A 109 24.38 -18.54 28.45
C SER A 109 22.98 -19.13 28.67
N GLU A 110 22.11 -18.99 27.66
CA GLU A 110 21.17 -20.06 27.28
C GLU A 110 21.18 -20.18 25.75
N GLN A 111 21.68 -21.34 25.31
CA GLN A 111 21.81 -21.77 23.91
C GLN A 111 20.45 -21.80 23.21
N GLN A 112 20.36 -21.18 22.03
CA GLN A 112 19.30 -21.52 21.08
C GLN A 112 19.64 -22.86 20.42
N PRO A 113 18.76 -23.88 20.42
CA PRO A 113 18.95 -25.03 19.57
C PRO A 113 18.62 -24.66 18.11
N SER A 114 19.56 -24.90 17.19
CA SER A 114 19.41 -24.74 15.75
C SER A 114 18.52 -25.86 15.16
N LEU A 115 17.62 -25.47 14.26
CA LEU A 115 16.53 -26.29 13.70
C LEU A 115 16.96 -27.08 12.44
N PHE A 116 18.21 -27.54 12.38
CA PHE A 116 18.71 -28.33 11.26
C PHE A 116 19.69 -29.38 11.78
N ASP A 117 19.17 -30.54 12.17
CA ASP A 117 19.87 -31.82 12.18
C ASP A 117 18.82 -32.92 11.97
N LEU A 118 18.90 -33.61 10.83
CA LEU A 118 18.22 -34.86 10.48
C LEU A 118 19.14 -35.66 9.56
#